data_AF-A0A923V856-F1
#
_entry.id   AF-A0A923V856-F1
#
_cell.length_a   1.000
_cell.length_b   1.000
_cell.length_c   1.000
_cell.angle_alpha   90.00
_cell.angle_beta   90.00
_cell.angle_gamma   90.00
#
_symmetry.space_group_name_H-M   'P 1'
#
loop_
_entity.id
_entity.type
_entity.pdbx_description
1 polymer ?
#
loop_
_entity_poly.entity_id
_entity_poly.type
_entity_poly.pdbx_seq_one_letter_code
_entity_poly.pdbx_strand_id
1 'polypeptide(L)'
;MKAVSVTCVLFLVASLSCYAVQSDDLFMYLALAKNFFMTGSFATHDLFLYTLNDYSWTIMHQWLGYLSFYGLYELGGYNLIIIAKTSLIGFFLTFYVLTKKSSQFSLFIWGTSVALAMYAMSFRLMERTSLFSDFLIVSVLYILVKENEKPSRIKYILPILFLFWVNLHPAFPIGWALCFLFLLCNFKKIRNADYTRFAAVTAASILVCLLNPKGLDGLLYPFQFATNEGAVFRQYYFEWMPTLNSMFLYQPQTLFLGLLILFNLFLIFKTRKTKPRFEFLASLFFIAYGLYAIRFVPTLCFALVFLNFSLSLRLADLKIAKKFNYALAFIALVLAVKNISVGYDVISGHRDFGLGLDSTVVPQKAANILLKNPQIGNVFNSHMFGSYLAWTWRSERKIFYHGFVTDTNLFLNEYAAFSLGTERFNRQVEKYKIEAFLLDRFRGNEPLINTLVSHPHWQLAYKDESSLIFLKK
;
A
#
# COMPACT_ATOMS: atom_id res chain seq x y z
N MET A 1 -30.71 9.55 -7.94
CA MET A 1 -29.50 10.38 -7.82
C MET A 1 -28.42 9.72 -6.96
N LYS A 2 -28.60 9.52 -5.64
CA LYS A 2 -27.62 8.81 -4.79
C LYS A 2 -27.15 7.46 -5.37
N ALA A 3 -28.10 6.61 -5.81
CA ALA A 3 -27.78 5.33 -6.45
C ALA A 3 -26.90 5.52 -7.71
N VAL A 4 -27.30 6.42 -8.62
CA VAL A 4 -26.52 6.74 -9.84
C VAL A 4 -25.10 7.20 -9.51
N SER A 5 -24.94 8.13 -8.57
CA SER A 5 -23.61 8.60 -8.14
C SER A 5 -22.76 7.48 -7.56
N VAL A 6 -23.36 6.61 -6.74
CA VAL A 6 -22.68 5.45 -6.16
C VAL A 6 -22.24 4.47 -7.25
N THR A 7 -23.13 4.13 -8.18
CA THR A 7 -22.80 3.25 -9.31
C THR A 7 -21.64 3.81 -10.13
N CYS A 8 -21.69 5.07 -10.56
CA CYS A 8 -20.60 5.67 -11.35
C CYS A 8 -19.27 5.72 -10.59
N VAL A 9 -19.30 5.96 -9.27
CA VAL A 9 -18.10 5.88 -8.43
C VAL A 9 -17.56 4.46 -8.36
N LEU A 10 -18.40 3.44 -8.20
CA LEU A 10 -17.96 2.05 -8.20
C LEU A 10 -17.34 1.64 -9.54
N PHE A 11 -17.88 2.13 -10.67
CA PHE A 11 -17.26 1.96 -11.98
C PHE A 11 -15.88 2.62 -12.06
N LEU A 12 -15.74 3.87 -11.57
CA LEU A 12 -14.44 4.54 -11.53
C LEU A 12 -13.44 3.78 -10.64
N VAL A 13 -13.88 3.32 -9.46
CA VAL A 13 -13.07 2.51 -8.55
C VAL A 13 -12.60 1.23 -9.22
N ALA A 14 -13.51 0.48 -9.85
CA ALA A 14 -13.17 -0.73 -10.58
C ALA A 14 -12.16 -0.43 -11.70
N SER A 15 -12.36 0.64 -12.47
CA SER A 15 -11.49 0.99 -13.60
C SER A 15 -10.05 1.31 -13.21
N LEU A 16 -9.81 1.76 -11.97
CA LEU A 16 -8.49 2.17 -11.46
C LEU A 16 -7.88 1.18 -10.46
N SER A 17 -8.60 0.13 -10.06
CA SER A 17 -8.10 -0.83 -9.06
C SER A 17 -8.18 -2.29 -9.51
N CYS A 18 -9.01 -2.61 -10.50
CA CYS A 18 -9.10 -3.95 -11.07
C CYS A 18 -8.10 -4.08 -12.22
N TYR A 19 -6.85 -4.31 -11.87
CA TYR A 19 -5.75 -4.58 -12.80
C TYR A 19 -4.96 -5.79 -12.33
N ALA A 20 -4.25 -6.43 -13.25
CA ALA A 20 -3.46 -7.63 -12.96
C ALA A 20 -2.41 -7.37 -11.87
N VAL A 21 -2.14 -8.37 -11.03
CA VAL A 21 -1.22 -8.23 -9.90
C VAL A 21 0.16 -7.77 -10.37
N GLN A 22 0.62 -6.65 -9.80
CA GLN A 22 1.96 -6.08 -10.01
C GLN A 22 2.65 -5.76 -8.67
N SER A 23 2.11 -6.21 -7.52
CA SER A 23 2.66 -5.94 -6.19
C SER A 23 3.81 -6.90 -5.87
N ASP A 24 5.02 -6.36 -5.77
CA ASP A 24 6.21 -7.13 -5.38
C ASP A 24 6.04 -7.78 -4.00
N ASP A 25 5.39 -7.08 -3.07
CA ASP A 25 5.18 -7.56 -1.70
C ASP A 25 4.26 -8.79 -1.63
N LEU A 26 3.25 -8.86 -2.52
CA LEU A 26 2.21 -9.88 -2.44
C LEU A 26 2.82 -11.28 -2.50
N PHE A 27 3.79 -11.49 -3.39
CA PHE A 27 4.41 -12.80 -3.56
C PHE A 27 5.17 -13.24 -2.30
N MET A 28 5.81 -12.31 -1.59
CA MET A 28 6.46 -12.62 -0.33
C MET A 28 5.42 -13.03 0.72
N TYR A 29 4.28 -12.34 0.80
CA TYR A 29 3.20 -12.70 1.71
C TYR A 29 2.71 -14.13 1.46
N LEU A 30 2.50 -14.49 0.18
CA LEU A 30 2.07 -15.83 -0.21
C LEU A 30 3.13 -16.89 0.13
N ALA A 31 4.41 -16.61 -0.11
CA ALA A 31 5.51 -17.52 0.19
C ALA A 31 5.60 -17.83 1.69
N LEU A 32 5.54 -16.79 2.52
CA LEU A 32 5.61 -16.90 3.97
C LEU A 32 4.39 -17.63 4.55
N ALA A 33 3.18 -17.26 4.11
CA ALA A 33 1.95 -17.89 4.55
C ALA A 33 1.89 -19.37 4.15
N LYS A 34 2.28 -19.70 2.91
CA LYS A 34 2.37 -21.09 2.47
C LYS A 34 3.35 -21.90 3.33
N ASN A 35 4.53 -21.35 3.62
CA ASN A 35 5.48 -22.02 4.51
C ASN A 35 4.88 -22.28 5.90
N PHE A 36 4.15 -21.32 6.46
CA PHE A 36 3.43 -21.50 7.72
C PHE A 36 2.46 -22.68 7.67
N PHE A 37 1.65 -22.80 6.61
CA PHE A 37 0.71 -23.92 6.48
C PHE A 37 1.40 -25.27 6.24
N MET A 38 2.58 -25.30 5.60
CA MET A 38 3.34 -26.54 5.39
C MET A 38 4.04 -27.02 6.66
N THR A 39 4.55 -26.10 7.49
CA THR A 39 5.44 -26.42 8.62
C THR A 39 4.78 -26.25 9.99
N GLY A 40 3.60 -25.64 10.05
CA GLY A 40 2.89 -25.32 11.30
C GLY A 40 3.49 -24.14 12.09
N SER A 41 4.54 -23.49 11.58
CA SER A 41 5.18 -22.35 12.25
C SER A 41 5.77 -21.37 11.23
N PHE A 42 5.96 -20.12 11.64
CA PHE A 42 6.71 -19.17 10.82
C PHE A 42 8.21 -19.43 10.98
N ALA A 43 8.92 -19.37 9.87
CA ALA A 43 10.38 -19.46 9.89
C ALA A 43 10.95 -18.28 10.68
N THR A 44 11.93 -18.58 11.54
CA THR A 44 12.68 -17.56 12.29
C THR A 44 13.86 -17.01 11.49
N HIS A 45 14.31 -17.74 10.47
CA HIS A 45 15.39 -17.36 9.56
C HIS A 45 14.97 -17.44 8.09
N ASP A 46 15.65 -16.67 7.25
CA ASP A 46 15.41 -16.60 5.82
C ASP A 46 15.57 -17.95 5.13
N LEU A 47 14.51 -18.38 4.45
CA LEU A 47 14.48 -19.67 3.75
C LEU A 47 14.91 -19.54 2.30
N PHE A 48 14.99 -18.32 1.77
CA PHE A 48 15.09 -18.06 0.35
C PHE A 48 16.49 -17.63 -0.06
N LEU A 49 17.19 -16.86 0.78
CA LEU A 49 18.50 -16.32 0.45
C LEU A 49 19.62 -17.37 0.51
N TYR A 50 20.62 -17.20 -0.36
CA TYR A 50 21.95 -17.82 -0.22
C TYR A 50 23.06 -16.82 0.10
N THR A 51 22.76 -15.52 0.06
CA THR A 51 23.74 -14.43 0.25
C THR A 51 23.91 -14.06 1.72
N LEU A 52 22.86 -14.25 2.52
CA LEU A 52 22.89 -14.14 3.98
C LEU A 52 22.41 -15.45 4.58
N ASN A 53 23.34 -16.24 5.11
CA ASN A 53 22.99 -17.41 5.90
C ASN A 53 22.41 -16.95 7.24
N ASP A 54 21.34 -17.60 7.70
CA ASP A 54 20.70 -17.36 9.00
C ASP A 54 20.21 -15.91 9.22
N TYR A 55 19.81 -15.20 8.14
CA TYR A 55 19.20 -13.88 8.28
C TYR A 55 17.88 -13.96 9.06
N SER A 56 17.76 -13.26 10.18
CA SER A 56 16.58 -13.35 11.06
C SER A 56 15.38 -12.58 10.52
N TRP A 57 14.21 -13.21 10.55
CA TRP A 57 12.97 -12.61 10.06
C TRP A 57 12.33 -11.64 11.08
N THR A 58 12.26 -10.35 10.73
CA THR A 58 11.52 -9.32 11.48
C THR A 58 10.05 -9.17 11.05
N ILE A 59 9.59 -9.99 10.12
CA ILE A 59 8.31 -9.87 9.38
C ILE A 59 7.06 -10.35 10.12
N MET A 60 7.19 -10.97 11.31
CA MET A 60 6.03 -11.54 12.02
C MET A 60 5.03 -10.50 12.54
N HIS A 61 5.39 -9.22 12.53
CA HIS A 61 4.55 -8.13 13.05
C HIS A 61 3.22 -7.94 12.30
N GLN A 62 3.07 -8.50 11.09
CA GLN A 62 1.83 -8.39 10.28
C GLN A 62 1.36 -9.74 9.70
N TRP A 63 1.60 -10.82 10.43
CA TRP A 63 1.33 -12.21 10.02
C TRP A 63 -0.11 -12.45 9.53
N LEU A 64 -1.11 -11.84 10.16
CA LEU A 64 -2.52 -12.04 9.80
C LEU A 64 -2.79 -11.47 8.40
N GLY A 65 -2.08 -10.41 8.01
CA GLY A 65 -2.14 -9.87 6.66
C GLY A 65 -1.67 -10.89 5.62
N TYR A 66 -0.59 -11.62 5.92
CA TYR A 66 -0.06 -12.66 5.02
C TYR A 66 -1.05 -13.81 4.85
N LEU A 67 -1.58 -14.32 5.96
CA LEU A 67 -2.56 -15.40 5.94
C LEU A 67 -3.86 -14.97 5.23
N SER A 68 -4.28 -13.72 5.37
CA SER A 68 -5.47 -13.19 4.69
C SER A 68 -5.31 -13.20 3.16
N PHE A 69 -4.17 -12.72 2.64
CA PHE A 69 -3.89 -12.77 1.20
C PHE A 69 -3.76 -14.20 0.70
N TYR A 70 -3.10 -15.07 1.46
CA TYR A 70 -2.97 -16.48 1.09
C TYR A 70 -4.30 -17.23 1.10
N GLY A 71 -5.17 -16.99 2.07
CA GLY A 71 -6.52 -17.57 2.10
C GLY A 71 -7.35 -17.16 0.87
N LEU A 72 -7.26 -15.89 0.45
CA LEU A 72 -7.91 -15.45 -0.80
C LEU A 72 -7.29 -16.12 -2.04
N TYR A 73 -5.97 -16.29 -2.05
CA TYR A 73 -5.29 -17.00 -3.12
C TYR A 73 -5.74 -18.46 -3.25
N GLU A 74 -5.82 -19.19 -2.15
CA GLU A 74 -6.26 -20.60 -2.17
C GLU A 74 -7.71 -20.75 -2.62
N LEU A 75 -8.58 -19.77 -2.29
CA LEU A 75 -10.00 -19.82 -2.66
C LEU A 75 -10.30 -19.46 -4.12
N GLY A 76 -9.52 -18.56 -4.73
CA GLY A 76 -9.83 -18.06 -6.07
C GLY A 76 -8.66 -17.43 -6.82
N GLY A 77 -7.43 -17.75 -6.43
CA GLY A 77 -6.19 -17.27 -7.03
C GLY A 77 -6.02 -15.76 -6.95
N TYR A 78 -5.20 -15.22 -7.85
CA TYR A 78 -4.97 -13.79 -7.97
C TYR A 78 -6.25 -13.00 -8.30
N ASN A 79 -7.19 -13.63 -9.00
CA ASN A 79 -8.45 -13.00 -9.40
C ASN A 79 -9.27 -12.61 -8.17
N LEU A 80 -9.42 -13.52 -7.19
CA LEU A 80 -10.17 -13.22 -5.98
C LEU A 80 -9.47 -12.16 -5.12
N ILE A 81 -8.14 -12.13 -5.09
CA ILE A 81 -7.40 -11.06 -4.40
C ILE A 81 -7.73 -9.69 -5.02
N ILE A 82 -7.68 -9.57 -6.35
CA ILE A 82 -7.97 -8.32 -7.04
C ILE A 82 -9.43 -7.89 -6.79
N ILE A 83 -10.37 -8.83 -6.94
CA ILE A 83 -11.80 -8.56 -6.70
C ILE A 83 -12.04 -8.13 -5.26
N ALA A 84 -11.44 -8.81 -4.27
CA ALA A 84 -11.56 -8.46 -2.86
C ALA A 84 -10.99 -7.07 -2.57
N LYS A 85 -9.80 -6.76 -3.08
CA LYS A 85 -9.16 -5.43 -2.98
C LYS A 85 -10.07 -4.35 -3.56
N THR A 86 -10.51 -4.48 -4.81
CA THR A 86 -11.38 -3.53 -5.50
C THR A 86 -12.72 -3.35 -4.77
N SER A 87 -13.32 -4.43 -4.30
CA SER A 87 -14.59 -4.39 -3.55
C SER A 87 -14.43 -3.68 -2.22
N LEU A 88 -13.35 -3.92 -1.48
CA LEU A 88 -13.07 -3.25 -0.22
C LEU A 88 -12.83 -1.74 -0.41
N ILE A 89 -12.06 -1.35 -1.43
CA ILE A 89 -11.88 0.07 -1.77
C ILE A 89 -13.24 0.71 -2.09
N GLY A 90 -14.06 0.07 -2.91
CA GLY A 90 -15.41 0.53 -3.25
C GLY A 90 -16.31 0.66 -2.02
N PHE A 91 -16.28 -0.33 -1.13
CA PHE A 91 -17.01 -0.31 0.13
C PHE A 91 -16.57 0.86 1.02
N PHE A 92 -15.28 1.03 1.28
CA PHE A 92 -14.78 2.09 2.17
C PHE A 92 -14.97 3.50 1.61
N LEU A 93 -15.02 3.66 0.29
CA LEU A 93 -15.36 4.94 -0.34
C LEU A 93 -16.86 5.24 -0.35
N THR A 94 -17.74 4.24 -0.21
CA THR A 94 -19.20 4.41 -0.35
C THR A 94 -19.99 4.20 0.95
N PHE A 95 -19.51 3.44 1.93
CA PHE A 95 -20.31 3.04 3.09
C PHE A 95 -20.85 4.23 3.87
N TYR A 96 -20.01 5.25 4.10
CA TYR A 96 -20.42 6.39 4.93
C TYR A 96 -21.53 7.19 4.25
N VAL A 97 -21.38 7.47 2.94
CA VAL A 97 -22.42 8.14 2.18
C VAL A 97 -23.69 7.31 2.16
N LEU A 98 -23.62 5.98 2.02
CA LEU A 98 -24.77 5.08 2.04
C LEU A 98 -25.53 5.14 3.37
N THR A 99 -24.84 5.26 4.52
CA THR A 99 -25.45 5.30 5.85
C THR A 99 -26.16 6.62 6.23
N LYS A 100 -25.89 7.72 5.52
CA LYS A 100 -26.46 9.04 5.82
C LYS A 100 -27.48 9.48 4.76
N LYS A 101 -28.47 10.29 5.15
CA LYS A 101 -29.29 11.04 4.18
C LYS A 101 -28.40 12.13 3.57
N SER A 102 -28.24 12.10 2.24
CA SER A 102 -27.30 12.97 1.54
C SER A 102 -28.05 13.97 0.65
N SER A 103 -27.77 15.25 0.82
CA SER A 103 -28.26 16.28 -0.09
C SER A 103 -27.55 16.17 -1.45
N GLN A 104 -28.07 16.88 -2.46
CA GLN A 104 -27.39 16.97 -3.76
C GLN A 104 -25.99 17.58 -3.63
N PHE A 105 -25.81 18.50 -2.68
CA PHE A 105 -24.52 19.11 -2.40
C PHE A 105 -23.55 18.12 -1.77
N SER A 106 -23.98 17.39 -0.74
CA SER A 106 -23.12 16.38 -0.11
C SER A 106 -22.70 15.26 -1.07
N LEU A 107 -23.60 14.84 -1.99
CA LEU A 107 -23.26 13.87 -3.03
C LEU A 107 -22.25 14.41 -4.04
N PHE A 108 -22.34 15.69 -4.40
CA PHE A 108 -21.36 16.34 -5.27
C PHE A 108 -19.99 16.40 -4.59
N ILE A 109 -19.92 16.88 -3.34
CA ILE A 109 -18.68 16.94 -2.57
C ILE A 109 -18.03 15.57 -2.43
N TRP A 110 -18.83 14.55 -2.10
CA TRP A 110 -18.36 13.17 -1.98
C TRP A 110 -17.82 12.65 -3.33
N GLY A 111 -18.61 12.74 -4.40
CA GLY A 111 -18.22 12.24 -5.71
C GLY A 111 -16.96 12.93 -6.25
N THR A 112 -16.85 14.25 -6.07
CA THR A 112 -15.65 15.02 -6.46
C THR A 112 -14.45 14.60 -5.63
N SER A 113 -14.62 14.41 -4.32
CA SER A 113 -13.53 13.95 -3.46
C SER A 113 -13.06 12.56 -3.86
N VAL A 114 -13.97 11.64 -4.16
CA VAL A 114 -13.61 10.28 -4.62
C VAL A 114 -12.88 10.34 -5.96
N ALA A 115 -13.37 11.11 -6.93
CA ALA A 115 -12.71 11.23 -8.22
C ALA A 115 -11.26 11.75 -8.08
N LEU A 116 -11.06 12.85 -7.34
CA LEU A 116 -9.73 13.41 -7.10
C LEU A 116 -8.82 12.41 -6.34
N ALA A 117 -9.34 11.79 -5.29
CA ALA A 117 -8.61 10.82 -4.47
C ALA A 117 -8.17 9.60 -5.27
N MET A 118 -9.07 9.02 -6.06
CA MET A 118 -8.79 7.82 -6.87
C MET A 118 -7.64 8.04 -7.84
N TYR A 119 -7.61 9.20 -8.52
CA TYR A 119 -6.50 9.54 -9.39
C TYR A 119 -5.22 9.87 -8.61
N ALA A 120 -5.32 10.60 -7.50
CA ALA A 120 -4.17 10.91 -6.65
C ALA A 120 -3.48 9.66 -6.09
N MET A 121 -4.23 8.63 -5.71
CA MET A 121 -3.68 7.38 -5.16
C MET A 121 -3.52 6.23 -6.18
N SER A 122 -3.83 6.49 -7.46
CA SER A 122 -3.89 5.47 -8.53
C SER A 122 -2.62 4.62 -8.67
N PHE A 123 -1.45 5.19 -8.38
CA PHE A 123 -0.15 4.52 -8.45
C PHE A 123 0.06 3.43 -7.38
N ARG A 124 -0.79 3.37 -6.35
CA ARG A 124 -0.63 2.49 -5.18
C ARG A 124 -1.90 1.71 -4.82
N LEU A 125 -2.84 1.58 -5.75
CA LEU A 125 -4.06 0.74 -5.59
C LEU A 125 -3.77 -0.77 -5.71
N MET A 126 -2.75 -1.23 -5.00
CA MET A 126 -2.08 -2.54 -5.15
C MET A 126 -2.39 -3.47 -3.96
N GLU A 127 -2.14 -4.76 -4.12
CA GLU A 127 -2.38 -5.81 -3.13
C GLU A 127 -1.33 -5.77 -2.01
N ARG A 128 -1.49 -4.82 -1.08
CA ARG A 128 -0.57 -4.60 0.05
C ARG A 128 -1.31 -4.64 1.38
N THR A 129 -0.62 -5.12 2.43
CA THR A 129 -1.18 -5.14 3.80
C THR A 129 -1.52 -3.75 4.33
N SER A 130 -0.89 -2.69 3.79
CA SER A 130 -1.20 -1.30 4.16
C SER A 130 -2.66 -0.90 3.87
N LEU A 131 -3.35 -1.57 2.93
CA LEU A 131 -4.77 -1.30 2.69
C LEU A 131 -5.64 -1.63 3.91
N PHE A 132 -5.28 -2.66 4.69
CA PHE A 132 -5.99 -2.95 5.95
C PHE A 132 -5.90 -1.77 6.91
N SER A 133 -4.72 -1.14 7.01
CA SER A 133 -4.54 0.10 7.76
C SER A 133 -5.44 1.22 7.26
N ASP A 134 -5.49 1.45 5.94
CA ASP A 134 -6.30 2.53 5.35
C ASP A 134 -7.79 2.35 5.69
N PHE A 135 -8.28 1.11 5.62
CA PHE A 135 -9.67 0.76 5.95
C PHE A 135 -9.98 0.92 7.44
N LEU A 136 -9.06 0.50 8.32
CA LEU A 136 -9.20 0.63 9.77
C LEU A 136 -9.11 2.10 10.20
N ILE A 137 -8.29 2.92 9.54
CA ILE A 137 -8.26 4.38 9.74
C ILE A 137 -9.62 5.00 9.45
N VAL A 138 -10.23 4.66 8.31
CA VAL A 138 -11.56 5.18 7.95
C VAL A 138 -12.63 4.70 8.95
N SER A 139 -12.50 3.48 9.45
CA SER A 139 -13.39 2.92 10.48
C SER A 139 -13.27 3.68 11.80
N VAL A 140 -12.04 3.99 12.23
CA VAL A 140 -11.77 4.83 13.40
C VAL A 140 -12.31 6.24 13.19
N LEU A 141 -12.06 6.88 12.05
CA LEU A 141 -12.61 8.19 11.71
C LEU A 141 -14.15 8.21 11.80
N TYR A 142 -14.81 7.16 11.31
CA TYR A 142 -16.26 7.01 11.42
C TYR A 142 -16.75 6.96 12.87
N ILE A 143 -16.08 6.15 13.71
CA ILE A 143 -16.39 6.07 15.15
C ILE A 143 -16.21 7.44 15.81
N LEU A 144 -15.10 8.14 15.54
CA LEU A 144 -14.77 9.42 16.15
C LEU A 144 -15.72 10.54 15.72
N VAL A 145 -16.07 10.62 14.43
CA VAL A 145 -17.07 11.60 13.96
C VAL A 145 -18.42 11.32 14.59
N LYS A 146 -18.85 10.06 14.65
CA LYS A 146 -20.13 9.69 15.28
C LYS A 146 -20.14 10.02 16.77
N GLU A 147 -19.06 9.73 17.49
CA GLU A 147 -18.90 10.07 18.91
C GLU A 147 -18.93 11.59 19.13
N ASN A 148 -18.36 12.37 18.18
CA ASN A 148 -18.39 13.83 18.23
C ASN A 148 -19.80 14.41 18.00
N GLU A 149 -20.60 13.77 17.15
CA GLU A 149 -22.03 14.11 16.95
C GLU A 149 -22.84 13.78 18.20
N LYS A 150 -22.74 12.54 18.70
CA LYS A 150 -23.42 12.06 19.90
C LYS A 150 -22.69 10.84 20.47
N PRO A 151 -22.47 10.76 21.80
CA PRO A 151 -21.89 9.57 22.42
C PRO A 151 -22.62 8.29 21.99
N SER A 152 -21.86 7.29 21.57
CA SER A 152 -22.37 6.06 20.97
C SER A 152 -21.67 4.83 21.55
N ARG A 153 -22.39 3.70 21.58
CA ARG A 153 -21.81 2.41 21.97
C ARG A 153 -20.83 1.85 20.94
N ILE A 154 -20.81 2.39 19.72
CA ILE A 154 -19.90 1.91 18.67
C ILE A 154 -18.42 2.04 19.06
N LYS A 155 -18.06 2.98 19.96
CA LYS A 155 -16.69 3.14 20.45
C LYS A 155 -16.13 1.88 21.09
N TYR A 156 -16.97 1.02 21.67
CA TYR A 156 -16.54 -0.25 22.27
C TYR A 156 -16.02 -1.26 21.24
N ILE A 157 -16.19 -1.02 19.94
CA ILE A 157 -15.59 -1.80 18.87
C ILE A 157 -14.10 -1.43 18.67
N LEU A 158 -13.64 -0.25 19.13
CA LEU A 158 -12.25 0.19 18.95
C LEU A 158 -11.21 -0.84 19.39
N PRO A 159 -11.27 -1.44 20.60
CA PRO A 159 -10.27 -2.44 21.00
C PRO A 159 -10.23 -3.65 20.06
N ILE A 160 -11.39 -4.08 19.53
CA ILE A 160 -11.44 -5.17 18.56
C ILE A 160 -10.77 -4.74 17.25
N LEU A 161 -11.01 -3.52 16.77
CA LEU A 161 -10.31 -2.99 15.59
C LEU A 161 -8.80 -2.99 15.79
N PHE A 162 -8.31 -2.48 16.92
CA PHE A 162 -6.87 -2.43 17.21
C PHE A 162 -6.24 -3.81 17.41
N LEU A 163 -6.98 -4.78 17.96
CA LEU A 163 -6.56 -6.17 18.05
C LEU A 163 -6.32 -6.77 16.65
N PHE A 164 -7.24 -6.58 15.71
CA PHE A 164 -7.00 -7.02 14.34
C PHE A 164 -5.90 -6.18 13.68
N TRP A 165 -5.88 -4.88 13.92
CA TRP A 165 -4.95 -3.96 13.27
C TRP A 165 -3.49 -4.32 13.57
N VAL A 166 -3.14 -4.50 14.86
CA VAL A 166 -1.76 -4.81 15.26
C VAL A 166 -1.23 -6.10 14.62
N ASN A 167 -2.12 -7.00 14.21
CA ASN A 167 -1.78 -8.26 13.56
C ASN A 167 -1.81 -8.18 12.02
N LEU A 168 -2.51 -7.18 11.46
CA LEU A 168 -2.68 -6.99 10.01
C LEU A 168 -1.63 -6.06 9.40
N HIS A 169 -1.24 -4.98 10.09
CA HIS A 169 -0.30 -3.99 9.58
C HIS A 169 0.25 -3.06 10.68
N PRO A 170 1.54 -2.65 10.63
CA PRO A 170 2.17 -1.85 11.67
C PRO A 170 1.70 -0.39 11.79
N ALA A 171 0.77 0.10 10.97
CA ALA A 171 0.33 1.51 11.04
C ALA A 171 -0.82 1.77 12.04
N PHE A 172 -1.08 0.87 12.99
CA PHE A 172 -2.04 1.06 14.06
C PHE A 172 -1.80 2.30 14.95
N PRO A 173 -0.56 2.82 15.17
CA PRO A 173 -0.38 4.04 15.97
C PRO A 173 -1.09 5.27 15.40
N ILE A 174 -1.42 5.27 14.10
CA ILE A 174 -2.23 6.32 13.47
C ILE A 174 -3.63 6.38 14.10
N GLY A 175 -4.24 5.22 14.36
CA GLY A 175 -5.52 5.15 15.06
C GLY A 175 -5.43 5.74 16.46
N TRP A 176 -4.36 5.45 17.21
CA TRP A 176 -4.13 6.04 18.54
C TRP A 176 -4.02 7.55 18.46
N ALA A 177 -3.25 8.07 17.50
CA ALA A 177 -3.13 9.51 17.26
C ALA A 177 -4.50 10.16 17.02
N LEU A 178 -5.39 9.53 16.25
CA LEU A 178 -6.76 10.03 16.05
C LEU A 178 -7.59 10.02 17.34
N CYS A 179 -7.53 8.95 18.13
CA CYS A 179 -8.20 8.86 19.43
C CYS A 179 -7.70 9.95 20.40
N PHE A 180 -6.39 10.20 20.43
CA PHE A 180 -5.79 11.29 21.23
C PHE A 180 -6.23 12.67 20.71
N LEU A 181 -6.22 12.91 19.40
CA LEU A 181 -6.72 14.16 18.81
C LEU A 181 -8.19 14.40 19.17
N PHE A 182 -9.01 13.34 19.22
CA PHE A 182 -10.40 13.43 19.65
C PHE A 182 -10.53 13.81 21.13
N LEU A 183 -9.75 13.18 22.02
CA LEU A 183 -9.68 13.49 23.45
C LEU A 183 -9.20 14.93 23.69
N LEU A 184 -8.20 15.39 22.93
CA LEU A 184 -7.70 16.77 22.97
C LEU A 184 -8.76 17.76 22.49
N CYS A 185 -9.50 17.46 21.42
CA CYS A 185 -10.61 18.32 20.97
C CYS A 185 -11.73 18.47 22.02
N ASN A 186 -11.89 17.47 22.89
CA ASN A 186 -12.99 17.38 23.85
C ASN A 186 -12.54 17.51 25.31
N PHE A 187 -11.30 17.91 25.60
CA PHE A 187 -10.71 17.92 26.95
C PHE A 187 -11.53 18.69 27.99
N LYS A 188 -12.25 19.74 27.58
CA LYS A 188 -13.13 20.52 28.47
C LYS A 188 -14.27 19.68 29.07
N LYS A 189 -14.54 18.51 28.50
CA LYS A 189 -15.53 17.53 28.98
C LYS A 189 -14.89 16.46 29.88
N ILE A 190 -13.70 16.66 30.43
CA ILE A 190 -13.00 15.63 31.23
C ILE A 190 -13.81 15.07 32.40
N ARG A 191 -14.65 15.91 33.05
CA ARG A 191 -15.57 15.49 34.13
C ARG A 191 -16.80 14.71 33.63
N ASN A 192 -16.99 14.60 32.31
CA ASN A 192 -18.10 13.87 31.73
C ASN A 192 -17.80 12.37 31.71
N ALA A 193 -18.77 11.56 32.15
CA ALA A 193 -18.64 10.10 32.19
C ALA A 193 -18.34 9.50 30.80
N ASP A 194 -18.92 10.05 29.72
CA ASP A 194 -18.67 9.55 28.36
C ASP A 194 -17.26 9.86 27.86
N TYR A 195 -16.68 11.01 28.26
CA TYR A 195 -15.28 11.32 28.00
C TYR A 195 -14.37 10.31 28.71
N THR A 196 -14.64 10.07 29.99
CA THR A 196 -13.87 9.10 30.80
C THR A 196 -13.97 7.69 30.23
N ARG A 197 -15.17 7.27 29.82
CA ARG A 197 -15.38 5.98 29.13
C ARG A 197 -14.61 5.92 27.82
N PHE A 198 -14.61 6.99 27.03
CA PHE A 198 -13.87 7.02 25.77
C PHE A 198 -12.35 6.94 26.01
N ALA A 199 -11.83 7.62 27.03
CA ALA A 199 -10.44 7.52 27.44
C ALA A 199 -10.08 6.09 27.89
N ALA A 200 -10.95 5.44 28.68
CA ALA A 200 -10.77 4.04 29.09
C ALA A 200 -10.78 3.07 27.89
N VAL A 201 -11.69 3.27 26.93
CA VAL A 201 -11.74 2.49 25.67
C VAL A 201 -10.48 2.71 24.83
N THR A 202 -9.95 3.94 24.80
CA THR A 202 -8.68 4.25 24.13
C THR A 202 -7.51 3.54 24.80
N ALA A 203 -7.45 3.55 26.14
CA ALA A 203 -6.43 2.80 26.89
C ALA A 203 -6.54 1.29 26.63
N ALA A 204 -7.74 0.72 26.66
CA ALA A 204 -7.97 -0.67 26.31
C ALA A 204 -7.51 -0.98 24.87
N SER A 205 -7.76 -0.07 23.93
CA SER A 205 -7.33 -0.18 22.53
C SER A 205 -5.81 -0.17 22.35
N ILE A 206 -5.07 0.46 23.27
CA ILE A 206 -3.60 0.40 23.28
C ILE A 206 -3.14 -0.94 23.88
N LEU A 207 -3.74 -1.36 25.00
CA LEU A 207 -3.35 -2.58 25.70
C LEU A 207 -3.59 -3.85 24.88
N VAL A 208 -4.69 -3.94 24.13
CA VAL A 208 -4.96 -5.08 23.24
C VAL A 208 -3.93 -5.24 22.13
N CYS A 209 -3.15 -4.21 21.80
CA CYS A 209 -2.05 -4.35 20.83
C CYS A 209 -0.93 -5.26 21.36
N LEU A 210 -0.85 -5.52 22.67
CA LEU A 210 0.05 -6.52 23.25
C LEU A 210 -0.33 -7.95 22.91
N LEU A 211 -1.53 -8.19 22.35
CA LEU A 211 -1.98 -9.50 21.88
C LEU A 211 -1.44 -9.85 20.48
N ASN A 212 -0.47 -9.09 19.97
CA ASN A 212 0.37 -9.55 18.86
C ASN A 212 1.25 -10.72 19.34
N PRO A 213 1.53 -11.77 18.53
CA PRO A 213 2.41 -12.87 18.92
C PRO A 213 3.81 -12.46 19.37
N LYS A 214 4.29 -11.28 18.95
CA LYS A 214 5.55 -10.67 19.39
C LYS A 214 5.41 -9.78 20.63
N GLY A 215 4.23 -9.71 21.25
CA GLY A 215 3.98 -8.94 22.46
C GLY A 215 4.41 -7.48 22.35
N LEU A 216 5.32 -7.07 23.24
CA LEU A 216 5.87 -5.71 23.28
C LEU A 216 6.68 -5.37 22.03
N ASP A 217 7.43 -6.31 21.46
CA ASP A 217 8.23 -6.06 20.25
C ASP A 217 7.32 -5.76 19.06
N GLY A 218 6.19 -6.48 18.94
CA GLY A 218 5.18 -6.21 17.92
C GLY A 218 4.55 -4.82 18.07
N LEU A 219 4.30 -4.40 19.31
CA LEU A 219 3.77 -3.07 19.62
C LEU A 219 4.78 -1.95 19.32
N LEU A 220 6.06 -2.17 19.61
CA LEU A 220 7.12 -1.17 19.44
C LEU A 220 7.71 -1.12 18.03
N TYR A 221 7.50 -2.16 17.22
CA TYR A 221 8.03 -2.29 15.86
C TYR A 221 7.88 -1.02 15.00
N PRO A 222 6.71 -0.35 14.90
CA PRO A 222 6.57 0.83 14.04
C PRO A 222 7.49 1.99 14.45
N PHE A 223 7.78 2.12 15.75
CA PHE A 223 8.65 3.15 16.29
C PHE A 223 10.12 2.79 16.07
N GLN A 224 10.50 1.53 16.29
CA GLN A 224 11.86 1.02 16.04
C GLN A 224 12.23 1.12 14.55
N PHE A 225 11.30 0.77 13.66
CA PHE A 225 11.48 0.91 12.22
C PHE A 225 11.71 2.37 11.83
N ALA A 226 10.91 3.29 12.37
CA ALA A 226 11.02 4.71 12.07
C ALA A 226 12.36 5.33 12.53
N THR A 227 12.92 4.87 13.65
CA THR A 227 14.19 5.37 14.19
C THR A 227 15.42 4.73 13.54
N ASN A 228 15.40 3.42 13.31
CA ASN A 228 16.61 2.66 12.97
C ASN A 228 16.78 2.46 11.46
N GLU A 229 15.69 2.23 10.74
CA GLU A 229 15.73 1.80 9.34
C GLU A 229 15.20 2.88 8.39
N GLY A 230 14.26 3.70 8.85
CA GLY A 230 13.57 4.70 8.01
C GLY A 230 14.48 5.72 7.33
N ALA A 231 15.66 6.03 7.91
CA ALA A 231 16.63 6.94 7.29
C ALA A 231 17.30 6.35 6.05
N VAL A 232 17.61 5.05 6.07
CA VAL A 232 18.24 4.37 4.94
C VAL A 232 17.22 4.09 3.85
N PHE A 233 16.01 3.66 4.22
CA PHE A 233 14.93 3.47 3.25
C PHE A 233 14.60 4.75 2.46
N ARG A 234 14.67 5.94 3.09
CA ARG A 234 14.50 7.23 2.42
C ARG A 234 15.53 7.52 1.32
N GLN A 235 16.72 6.94 1.39
CA GLN A 235 17.78 7.17 0.41
C GLN A 235 17.68 6.24 -0.81
N TYR A 236 17.15 5.03 -0.62
CA TYR A 236 17.22 3.97 -1.64
C TYR A 236 15.86 3.50 -2.17
N TYR A 237 14.76 3.78 -1.46
CA TYR A 237 13.42 3.42 -1.88
C TYR A 237 12.61 4.69 -2.15
N PHE A 238 12.26 4.90 -3.42
CA PHE A 238 11.55 6.10 -3.85
C PHE A 238 10.21 6.30 -3.12
N GLU A 239 9.59 5.23 -2.63
CA GLU A 239 8.32 5.28 -1.90
C GLU A 239 8.40 6.07 -0.58
N TRP A 240 9.60 6.19 -0.01
CA TRP A 240 9.86 6.94 1.22
C TRP A 240 10.29 8.38 0.96
N MET A 241 10.48 8.78 -0.30
CA MET A 241 10.80 10.15 -0.65
C MET A 241 9.60 11.08 -0.37
N PRO A 242 9.85 12.36 -0.03
CA PRO A 242 8.79 13.33 0.17
C PRO A 242 7.85 13.42 -1.02
N THR A 243 6.55 13.60 -0.77
CA THR A 243 5.53 13.61 -1.83
C THR A 243 5.73 14.75 -2.84
N LEU A 244 6.36 15.85 -2.41
CA LEU A 244 6.68 17.01 -3.26
C LEU A 244 8.10 16.96 -3.85
N ASN A 245 8.75 15.80 -3.84
CA ASN A 245 10.04 15.63 -4.52
C ASN A 245 9.89 15.89 -6.04
N SER A 246 10.95 16.42 -6.68
CA SER A 246 10.97 16.76 -8.11
C SER A 246 10.62 15.58 -9.03
N MET A 247 10.93 14.35 -8.61
CA MET A 247 10.53 13.12 -9.32
C MET A 247 9.01 12.97 -9.47
N PHE A 248 8.24 13.48 -8.51
CA PHE A 248 6.79 13.32 -8.43
C PHE A 248 6.02 14.59 -8.77
N LEU A 249 6.65 15.75 -8.67
CA LEU A 249 5.96 17.05 -8.71
C LEU A 249 5.14 17.26 -10.00
N TYR A 250 5.67 16.78 -11.13
CA TYR A 250 5.05 16.92 -12.46
C TYR A 250 4.16 15.73 -12.85
N GLN A 251 3.99 14.76 -11.97
CA GLN A 251 3.11 13.63 -12.20
C GLN A 251 1.64 14.06 -12.03
N PRO A 252 0.70 13.61 -12.89
CA PRO A 252 -0.72 13.96 -12.78
C PRO A 252 -1.30 13.69 -11.38
N GLN A 253 -0.85 12.62 -10.72
CA GLN A 253 -1.27 12.21 -9.38
C GLN A 253 -1.05 13.33 -8.34
N THR A 254 0.08 14.06 -8.44
CA THR A 254 0.41 15.16 -7.55
C THR A 254 -0.51 16.36 -7.75
N LEU A 255 -0.92 16.64 -9.00
CA LEU A 255 -1.94 17.65 -9.29
C LEU A 255 -3.29 17.29 -8.65
N PHE A 256 -3.76 16.04 -8.84
CA PHE A 256 -5.02 15.59 -8.22
C PHE A 256 -4.96 15.63 -6.70
N LEU A 257 -3.82 15.29 -6.10
CA LEU A 257 -3.59 15.42 -4.67
C LEU A 257 -3.69 16.87 -4.21
N GLY A 258 -3.02 17.80 -4.90
CA GLY A 258 -3.09 19.23 -4.62
C GLY A 258 -4.52 19.77 -4.69
N LEU A 259 -5.27 19.38 -5.72
CA LEU A 259 -6.69 19.73 -5.87
C LEU A 259 -7.55 19.16 -4.72
N LEU A 260 -7.31 17.92 -4.30
CA LEU A 260 -8.02 17.31 -3.17
C LEU A 260 -7.75 18.07 -1.86
N ILE A 261 -6.49 18.44 -1.61
CA ILE A 261 -6.09 19.21 -0.42
C ILE A 261 -6.73 20.59 -0.44
N LEU A 262 -6.62 21.33 -1.55
CA LEU A 262 -7.25 22.64 -1.70
C LEU A 262 -8.77 22.56 -1.53
N PHE A 263 -9.40 21.51 -2.05
CA PHE A 263 -10.83 21.26 -1.88
C PHE A 263 -11.20 21.02 -0.41
N ASN A 264 -10.41 20.23 0.33
CA ASN A 264 -10.60 20.03 1.77
C ASN A 264 -10.45 21.35 2.55
N LEU A 265 -9.39 22.13 2.27
CA LEU A 265 -9.15 23.43 2.91
C LEU A 265 -10.31 24.41 2.65
N PHE A 266 -10.85 24.42 1.44
CA PHE A 266 -12.05 25.19 1.11
C PHE A 266 -13.27 24.77 1.95
N LEU A 267 -13.50 23.46 2.10
CA LEU A 267 -14.60 22.94 2.93
C LEU A 267 -14.44 23.29 4.41
N ILE A 268 -13.22 23.20 4.94
CA ILE A 268 -12.88 23.66 6.30
C ILE A 268 -13.21 25.15 6.45
N PHE A 269 -12.77 25.98 5.50
CA PHE A 269 -13.06 27.42 5.52
C PHE A 269 -14.56 27.70 5.52
N LYS A 270 -15.33 27.00 4.67
CA LYS A 270 -16.80 27.14 4.61
C LYS A 270 -17.49 26.65 5.90
N THR A 271 -16.98 25.60 6.52
CA THR A 271 -17.54 25.03 7.75
C THR A 271 -17.05 25.70 9.04
N ARG A 272 -16.12 26.66 8.99
CA ARG A 272 -15.49 27.27 10.18
C ARG A 272 -16.47 27.76 11.25
N LYS A 273 -17.64 28.26 10.86
CA LYS A 273 -18.70 28.71 11.78
C LYS A 273 -19.31 27.58 12.62
N THR A 274 -19.28 26.35 12.11
CA THR A 274 -19.75 25.14 12.80
C THR A 274 -18.71 24.55 13.77
N LYS A 275 -17.53 25.20 13.88
CA LYS A 275 -16.40 24.81 14.74
C LYS A 275 -16.02 23.31 14.61
N PRO A 276 -15.71 22.80 13.40
CA PRO A 276 -15.39 21.39 13.16
C PRO A 276 -13.96 21.06 13.61
N ARG A 277 -13.67 21.24 14.91
CA ARG A 277 -12.29 21.17 15.45
C ARG A 277 -11.62 19.84 15.18
N PHE A 278 -12.35 18.74 15.38
CA PHE A 278 -11.82 17.39 15.17
C PHE A 278 -11.51 17.16 13.69
N GLU A 279 -12.45 17.44 12.79
CA GLU A 279 -12.24 17.27 11.35
C GLU A 279 -11.11 18.18 10.84
N PHE A 280 -10.99 19.40 11.35
CA PHE A 280 -9.88 20.31 11.02
C PHE A 280 -8.52 19.74 11.42
N LEU A 281 -8.37 19.29 12.68
CA LEU A 281 -7.10 18.73 13.16
C LEU A 281 -6.78 17.39 12.50
N ALA A 282 -7.78 16.53 12.27
CA ALA A 282 -7.61 15.29 11.54
C ALA A 282 -7.18 15.54 10.08
N SER A 283 -7.80 16.50 9.39
CA SER A 283 -7.37 16.94 8.06
C SER A 283 -5.92 17.40 8.05
N LEU A 284 -5.52 18.27 8.99
CA LEU A 284 -4.15 18.77 9.07
C LEU A 284 -3.15 17.64 9.34
N PHE A 285 -3.49 16.72 10.25
CA PHE A 285 -2.68 15.54 10.56
C PHE A 285 -2.47 14.68 9.31
N PHE A 286 -3.53 14.34 8.58
CA PHE A 286 -3.39 13.51 7.38
C PHE A 286 -2.67 14.24 6.25
N ILE A 287 -2.88 15.55 6.08
CA ILE A 287 -2.16 16.34 5.06
C ILE A 287 -0.66 16.31 5.37
N ALA A 288 -0.26 16.55 6.61
CA ALA A 288 1.14 16.44 7.02
C ALA A 288 1.69 15.02 6.80
N TYR A 289 0.92 14.00 7.17
CA TYR A 289 1.30 12.59 7.00
C TYR A 289 1.45 12.20 5.52
N GLY A 290 0.51 12.57 4.67
CA GLY A 290 0.54 12.26 3.24
C GLY A 290 1.56 13.06 2.44
N LEU A 291 2.01 14.23 2.95
CA LEU A 291 3.11 15.00 2.36
C LEU A 291 4.49 14.52 2.83
N TYR A 292 4.56 13.84 3.97
CA TYR A 292 5.81 13.33 4.53
C TYR A 292 6.51 12.33 3.59
N ALA A 293 5.76 11.41 2.99
CA ALA A 293 6.27 10.46 2.01
C ALA A 293 5.17 10.02 1.04
N ILE A 294 5.53 9.79 -0.23
CA ILE A 294 4.56 9.45 -1.29
C ILE A 294 3.77 8.17 -0.96
N ARG A 295 4.34 7.21 -0.22
CA ARG A 295 3.64 6.00 0.23
C ARG A 295 2.42 6.26 1.12
N PHE A 296 2.32 7.43 1.75
CA PHE A 296 1.22 7.80 2.65
C PHE A 296 0.08 8.56 1.94
N VAL A 297 0.23 8.84 0.64
CA VAL A 297 -0.79 9.50 -0.17
C VAL A 297 -2.13 8.74 -0.19
N PRO A 298 -2.19 7.39 -0.34
CA PRO A 298 -3.47 6.68 -0.29
C PRO A 298 -4.19 6.85 1.04
N THR A 299 -3.47 6.76 2.16
CA THR A 299 -4.01 6.98 3.51
C THR A 299 -4.64 8.36 3.64
N LEU A 300 -3.94 9.40 3.17
CA LEU A 300 -4.45 10.77 3.10
C LEU A 300 -5.72 10.86 2.23
N CYS A 301 -5.71 10.22 1.06
CA CYS A 301 -6.84 10.24 0.12
C CYS A 301 -8.10 9.63 0.74
N PHE A 302 -8.01 8.45 1.35
CA PHE A 302 -9.13 7.82 2.06
C PHE A 302 -9.65 8.69 3.19
N ALA A 303 -8.75 9.24 4.01
CA ALA A 303 -9.12 10.11 5.12
C ALA A 303 -9.82 11.39 4.64
N LEU A 304 -9.31 12.07 3.61
CA LEU A 304 -9.93 13.29 3.09
C LEU A 304 -11.26 13.04 2.39
N VAL A 305 -11.45 11.93 1.67
CA VAL A 305 -12.78 11.57 1.14
C VAL A 305 -13.80 11.48 2.27
N PHE A 306 -13.43 10.79 3.35
CA PHE A 306 -14.28 10.63 4.52
C PHE A 306 -14.57 11.99 5.21
N LEU A 307 -13.52 12.76 5.48
CA LEU A 307 -13.61 14.05 6.17
C LEU A 307 -14.36 15.10 5.34
N ASN A 308 -14.13 15.17 4.03
CA ASN A 308 -14.84 16.07 3.11
C ASN A 308 -16.34 15.79 3.12
N PHE A 309 -16.73 14.51 3.09
CA PHE A 309 -18.15 14.16 3.18
C PHE A 309 -18.71 14.52 4.57
N SER A 310 -18.00 14.26 5.67
CA SER A 310 -18.40 14.68 7.02
C SER A 310 -18.63 16.20 7.12
N LEU A 311 -17.69 17.00 6.62
CA LEU A 311 -17.78 18.45 6.56
C LEU A 311 -18.97 18.91 5.70
N SER A 312 -19.24 18.22 4.59
CA SER A 312 -20.37 18.55 3.71
C SER A 312 -21.73 18.39 4.39
N LEU A 313 -21.88 17.46 5.34
CA LEU A 313 -23.12 17.26 6.10
C LEU A 313 -23.43 18.46 7.01
N ARG A 314 -22.40 19.22 7.41
CA ARG A 314 -22.54 20.46 8.19
C ARG A 314 -22.93 21.67 7.32
N LEU A 315 -22.90 21.53 6.00
CA LEU A 315 -23.23 22.57 5.01
C LEU A 315 -24.50 22.22 4.21
N ALA A 316 -25.37 21.36 4.75
CA ALA A 316 -26.47 20.74 4.00
C ALA A 316 -27.47 21.74 3.37
N ASP A 317 -27.51 22.99 3.84
CA ASP A 317 -28.38 24.04 3.31
C ASP A 317 -27.92 24.63 1.97
N LEU A 318 -26.67 24.37 1.55
CA LEU A 318 -26.18 24.78 0.24
C LEU A 318 -26.86 23.95 -0.85
N LYS A 319 -27.56 24.65 -1.75
CA LYS A 319 -28.23 24.03 -2.89
C LYS A 319 -27.30 24.01 -4.10
N ILE A 320 -27.17 22.84 -4.71
CA ILE A 320 -26.57 22.67 -6.03
C ILE A 320 -27.58 22.03 -6.97
N ALA A 321 -27.59 22.44 -8.24
CA ALA A 321 -28.49 21.86 -9.23
C ALA A 321 -28.13 20.39 -9.48
N LYS A 322 -29.16 19.52 -9.60
CA LYS A 322 -28.98 18.07 -9.86
C LYS A 322 -28.08 17.79 -11.08
N LYS A 323 -28.13 18.68 -12.10
CA LYS A 323 -27.32 18.58 -13.33
C LYS A 323 -25.82 18.46 -13.08
N PHE A 324 -25.30 19.08 -12.01
CA PHE A 324 -23.87 18.99 -11.69
C PHE A 324 -23.47 17.60 -11.21
N ASN A 325 -24.34 16.91 -10.47
CA ASN A 325 -24.09 15.53 -10.08
C ASN A 325 -24.20 14.57 -11.27
N TYR A 326 -25.13 14.82 -12.20
CA TYR A 326 -25.20 14.04 -13.44
C TYR A 326 -23.97 14.27 -14.33
N ALA A 327 -23.50 15.51 -14.46
CA ALA A 327 -22.27 15.83 -15.18
C ALA A 327 -21.06 15.12 -14.55
N LEU A 328 -20.93 15.17 -13.22
CA LEU A 328 -19.86 14.48 -12.52
C LEU A 328 -19.94 12.95 -12.68
N ALA A 329 -21.14 12.38 -12.57
CA ALA A 329 -21.36 10.95 -12.79
C ALA A 329 -21.03 10.53 -14.22
N PHE A 330 -21.38 11.37 -15.21
CA PHE A 330 -21.06 11.16 -16.61
C PHE A 330 -19.55 11.24 -16.86
N ILE A 331 -18.86 12.24 -16.31
CA ILE A 331 -17.39 12.34 -16.39
C ILE A 331 -16.74 11.10 -15.77
N ALA A 332 -17.18 10.68 -14.58
CA ALA A 332 -16.66 9.48 -13.93
C ALA A 332 -16.88 8.22 -14.78
N LEU A 333 -18.04 8.10 -15.44
CA LEU A 333 -18.32 7.00 -16.36
C LEU A 333 -17.43 7.04 -17.61
N VAL A 334 -17.27 8.20 -18.25
CA VAL A 334 -16.39 8.37 -19.42
C VAL A 334 -14.95 8.02 -19.08
N LEU A 335 -14.46 8.50 -17.93
CA LEU A 335 -13.14 8.17 -17.43
C LEU A 335 -12.99 6.68 -17.11
N ALA A 336 -14.00 6.07 -16.50
CA ALA A 336 -13.99 4.64 -16.24
C ALA A 336 -13.92 3.83 -17.54
N VAL A 337 -14.73 4.19 -18.55
CA VAL A 337 -14.69 3.56 -19.87
C VAL A 337 -13.32 3.74 -20.52
N LYS A 338 -12.74 4.95 -20.48
CA LYS A 338 -11.38 5.20 -20.97
C LYS A 338 -10.37 4.27 -20.29
N ASN A 339 -10.36 4.22 -18.97
CA ASN A 339 -9.39 3.43 -18.21
C ASN A 339 -9.56 1.92 -18.47
N ILE A 340 -10.78 1.44 -18.65
CA ILE A 340 -11.06 0.05 -18.99
C ILE A 340 -10.58 -0.28 -20.42
N SER A 341 -10.80 0.63 -21.38
CA SER A 341 -10.51 0.37 -22.78
C SER A 341 -9.03 0.51 -23.16
N VAL A 342 -8.31 1.46 -22.56
CA VAL A 342 -6.92 1.81 -22.96
C VAL A 342 -5.95 1.93 -21.80
N GLY A 343 -6.34 1.48 -20.61
CA GLY A 343 -5.52 1.58 -19.41
C GLY A 343 -5.23 3.02 -18.97
N TYR A 344 -4.26 3.19 -18.07
CA TYR A 344 -3.79 4.48 -17.59
C TYR A 344 -2.34 4.40 -17.10
N ASP A 345 -1.63 5.51 -17.19
CA ASP A 345 -0.23 5.59 -16.77
C ASP A 345 -0.10 6.09 -15.33
N VAL A 346 0.81 5.44 -14.61
CA VAL A 346 1.29 5.89 -13.30
C VAL A 346 2.80 5.92 -13.29
N ILE A 347 3.38 6.51 -12.25
CA ILE A 347 4.84 6.55 -12.10
C ILE A 347 5.51 5.17 -12.14
N SER A 348 4.81 4.11 -11.73
CA SER A 348 5.30 2.74 -11.75
C SER A 348 5.13 2.00 -13.10
N GLY A 349 4.53 2.65 -14.09
CA GLY A 349 4.28 2.09 -15.42
C GLY A 349 2.81 2.14 -15.86
N HIS A 350 2.53 1.54 -17.01
CA HIS A 350 1.18 1.41 -17.54
C HIS A 350 0.34 0.42 -16.73
N ARG A 351 -0.97 0.65 -16.65
CA ARG A 351 -1.94 -0.19 -15.94
C ARG A 351 -3.10 -0.54 -16.87
N ASP A 352 -3.19 -1.82 -17.21
CA ASP A 352 -4.31 -2.37 -17.95
C ASP A 352 -5.39 -2.90 -17.01
N PHE A 353 -6.66 -2.62 -17.35
CA PHE A 353 -7.78 -3.21 -16.65
C PHE A 353 -7.79 -4.73 -16.88
N GLY A 354 -7.91 -5.51 -15.81
CA GLY A 354 -7.90 -6.96 -15.93
C GLY A 354 -7.73 -7.69 -14.62
N LEU A 355 -7.71 -9.02 -14.74
CA LEU A 355 -7.45 -9.96 -13.65
C LEU A 355 -6.20 -10.80 -13.96
N GLY A 356 -5.69 -11.50 -12.96
CA GLY A 356 -4.56 -12.40 -13.10
C GLY A 356 -3.21 -11.77 -12.77
N LEU A 357 -2.15 -12.25 -13.41
CA LEU A 357 -0.78 -11.77 -13.26
C LEU A 357 -0.36 -11.00 -14.49
N ASP A 358 0.38 -9.91 -14.27
CA ASP A 358 0.93 -9.12 -15.36
C ASP A 358 2.28 -9.72 -15.82
N SER A 359 2.28 -10.40 -16.96
CA SER A 359 3.49 -11.01 -17.54
C SER A 359 4.55 -10.00 -17.99
N THR A 360 4.19 -8.71 -18.11
CA THR A 360 5.15 -7.64 -18.43
C THR A 360 5.95 -7.19 -17.21
N VAL A 361 5.48 -7.52 -16.00
CA VAL A 361 6.13 -7.16 -14.73
C VAL A 361 6.74 -8.37 -14.02
N VAL A 362 6.13 -9.57 -14.12
CA VAL A 362 6.67 -10.77 -13.47
C VAL A 362 7.45 -11.69 -14.44
N PRO A 363 8.58 -12.27 -14.02
CA PRO A 363 9.45 -13.06 -14.89
C PRO A 363 8.98 -14.53 -14.99
N GLN A 364 7.69 -14.77 -15.28
CA GLN A 364 7.10 -16.11 -15.15
C GLN A 364 7.81 -17.16 -16.01
N LYS A 365 8.09 -16.84 -17.29
CA LYS A 365 8.76 -17.77 -18.22
C LYS A 365 10.22 -17.97 -17.84
N ALA A 366 10.95 -16.88 -17.59
CA ALA A 366 12.36 -16.94 -17.21
C ALA A 366 12.60 -17.65 -15.87
N ALA A 367 11.76 -17.41 -14.87
CA ALA A 367 11.81 -18.10 -13.57
C ALA A 367 11.60 -19.62 -13.74
N ASN A 368 10.67 -20.03 -14.61
CA ASN A 368 10.42 -21.44 -14.91
C ASN A 368 11.58 -22.09 -15.68
N ILE A 369 12.22 -21.37 -16.61
CA ILE A 369 13.40 -21.87 -17.33
C ILE A 369 14.51 -22.19 -16.33
N LEU A 370 14.81 -21.27 -15.41
CA LEU A 370 15.86 -21.50 -14.41
C LEU A 370 15.48 -22.57 -13.39
N LEU A 371 14.22 -22.64 -12.95
CA LEU A 371 13.77 -23.69 -12.02
C LEU A 371 13.92 -25.09 -12.63
N LYS A 372 13.59 -25.26 -13.91
CA LYS A 372 13.74 -26.54 -14.63
C LYS A 372 15.19 -26.92 -14.95
N ASN A 373 16.14 -26.02 -14.74
CA ASN A 373 17.56 -26.23 -15.02
C ASN A 373 18.40 -26.00 -13.74
N PRO A 374 18.28 -26.88 -12.73
CA PRO A 374 19.01 -26.75 -11.46
C PRO A 374 20.53 -26.90 -11.60
N GLN A 375 21.01 -27.44 -12.72
CA GLN A 375 22.43 -27.52 -13.05
C GLN A 375 23.06 -26.15 -13.34
N ILE A 376 22.26 -25.16 -13.72
CA ILE A 376 22.69 -23.76 -13.71
C ILE A 376 22.85 -23.42 -12.23
N GLY A 377 24.03 -23.02 -11.76
CA GLY A 377 24.32 -22.80 -10.33
C GLY A 377 23.65 -21.56 -9.73
N ASN A 378 24.41 -20.75 -8.99
CA ASN A 378 23.85 -19.58 -8.32
C ASN A 378 23.34 -18.53 -9.33
N VAL A 379 22.14 -18.02 -9.07
CA VAL A 379 21.48 -17.01 -9.92
C VAL A 379 21.51 -15.68 -9.19
N PHE A 380 22.02 -14.65 -9.84
CA PHE A 380 21.72 -13.28 -9.46
C PHE A 380 20.35 -12.89 -10.01
N ASN A 381 19.48 -12.33 -9.18
CA ASN A 381 18.17 -11.84 -9.63
C ASN A 381 18.02 -10.34 -9.38
N SER A 382 17.32 -9.64 -10.26
CA SER A 382 16.87 -8.28 -9.97
C SER A 382 16.00 -8.24 -8.72
N HIS A 383 16.14 -7.14 -7.97
CA HIS A 383 15.40 -6.82 -6.75
C HIS A 383 13.89 -7.09 -6.89
N MET A 384 13.29 -6.57 -7.98
CA MET A 384 11.84 -6.65 -8.24
C MET A 384 11.34 -8.08 -8.42
N PHE A 385 12.21 -9.00 -8.80
CA PHE A 385 11.85 -10.41 -9.01
C PHE A 385 11.98 -11.25 -7.73
N GLY A 386 12.72 -10.79 -6.72
CA GLY A 386 13.07 -11.61 -5.56
C GLY A 386 11.86 -12.22 -4.84
N SER A 387 10.84 -11.42 -4.54
CA SER A 387 9.62 -11.91 -3.88
C SER A 387 8.84 -12.91 -4.75
N TYR A 388 8.78 -12.69 -6.06
CA TYR A 388 8.14 -13.62 -7.00
C TYR A 388 8.88 -14.96 -7.07
N LEU A 389 10.21 -14.92 -7.07
CA LEU A 389 11.05 -16.12 -7.03
C LEU A 389 10.88 -16.86 -5.70
N ALA A 390 10.75 -16.15 -4.57
CA ALA A 390 10.51 -16.78 -3.26
C ALA A 390 9.20 -17.57 -3.27
N TRP A 391 8.16 -17.02 -3.90
CA TRP A 391 6.87 -17.67 -4.06
C TRP A 391 6.89 -18.88 -5.00
N THR A 392 7.62 -18.77 -6.11
CA THR A 392 7.56 -19.76 -7.20
C THR A 392 8.60 -20.86 -7.07
N TRP A 393 9.82 -20.55 -6.64
CA TRP A 393 10.89 -21.53 -6.44
C TRP A 393 10.79 -22.26 -5.11
N ARG A 394 10.04 -21.74 -4.12
CA ARG A 394 9.65 -22.47 -2.89
C ARG A 394 10.81 -23.18 -2.17
N SER A 395 11.98 -22.55 -2.13
CA SER A 395 13.26 -23.09 -1.61
C SER A 395 13.92 -24.22 -2.40
N GLU A 396 13.29 -24.74 -3.47
CA GLU A 396 13.94 -25.66 -4.43
C GLU A 396 15.16 -25.02 -5.09
N ARG A 397 15.17 -23.69 -5.17
CA ARG A 397 16.29 -22.87 -5.59
C ARG A 397 16.40 -21.62 -4.71
N LYS A 398 17.62 -21.29 -4.30
CA LYS A 398 17.92 -20.10 -3.50
C LYS A 398 18.03 -18.84 -4.36
N ILE A 399 17.84 -17.69 -3.73
CA ILE A 399 17.69 -16.37 -4.34
C ILE A 399 18.83 -15.46 -3.87
N PHE A 400 19.31 -14.57 -4.73
CA PHE A 400 20.40 -13.65 -4.36
C PHE A 400 19.91 -12.54 -3.43
N TYR A 401 18.78 -11.92 -3.77
CA TYR A 401 18.21 -10.82 -2.98
C TYR A 401 16.69 -10.75 -3.12
N HIS A 402 15.99 -10.40 -2.05
CA HIS A 402 14.59 -9.96 -2.07
C HIS A 402 14.41 -8.68 -1.25
N GLY A 403 13.40 -7.88 -1.58
CA GLY A 403 13.14 -6.56 -0.97
C GLY A 403 12.67 -6.54 0.49
N PHE A 404 12.83 -7.65 1.23
CA PHE A 404 12.44 -7.77 2.64
C PHE A 404 13.65 -7.89 3.59
N VAL A 405 14.86 -7.67 3.05
CA VAL A 405 16.09 -7.61 3.85
C VAL A 405 16.30 -6.18 4.35
N THR A 406 16.43 -6.03 5.66
CA THR A 406 16.74 -4.76 6.34
C THR A 406 18.25 -4.51 6.50
N ASP A 407 19.09 -5.52 6.20
CA ASP A 407 20.54 -5.35 6.14
C ASP A 407 20.93 -4.45 4.96
N THR A 408 21.29 -3.22 5.31
CA THR A 408 21.64 -2.17 4.34
C THR A 408 23.01 -2.42 3.70
N ASN A 409 23.91 -3.11 4.40
CA ASN A 409 25.23 -3.46 3.87
C ASN A 409 25.10 -4.47 2.72
N LEU A 410 24.21 -5.46 2.84
CA LEU A 410 23.91 -6.38 1.74
C LEU A 410 23.47 -5.61 0.48
N PHE A 411 22.53 -4.68 0.62
CA PHE A 411 22.03 -3.95 -0.54
C PHE A 411 23.11 -3.06 -1.17
N LEU A 412 23.83 -2.27 -0.37
CA LEU A 412 24.73 -1.24 -0.87
C LEU A 412 26.07 -1.79 -1.36
N ASN A 413 26.65 -2.73 -0.62
CA ASN A 413 28.02 -3.17 -0.87
C ASN A 413 28.09 -4.50 -1.61
N GLU A 414 27.02 -5.30 -1.59
CA GLU A 414 26.99 -6.60 -2.29
C GLU A 414 26.09 -6.54 -3.52
N TYR A 415 24.82 -6.16 -3.37
CA TYR A 415 23.85 -6.15 -4.47
C TYR A 415 24.15 -5.04 -5.50
N ALA A 416 24.27 -3.78 -5.04
CA ALA A 416 24.51 -2.66 -5.95
C ALA A 416 25.91 -2.71 -6.59
N ALA A 417 26.87 -3.41 -5.98
CA ALA A 417 28.24 -3.50 -6.47
C ALA A 417 28.37 -4.14 -7.86
N PHE A 418 27.42 -4.99 -8.27
CA PHE A 418 27.36 -5.53 -9.63
C PHE A 418 27.24 -4.44 -10.71
N SER A 419 26.63 -3.30 -10.36
CA SER A 419 26.41 -2.17 -11.28
C SER A 419 27.49 -1.08 -11.18
N LEU A 420 28.50 -1.24 -10.31
CA LEU A 420 29.51 -0.21 -10.00
C LEU A 420 30.86 -0.45 -10.69
N GLY A 421 30.83 -0.91 -11.93
CA GLY A 421 32.00 -1.11 -12.78
C GLY A 421 32.56 -2.54 -12.83
N THR A 422 33.36 -2.82 -13.86
CA THR A 422 33.77 -4.18 -14.24
C THR A 422 34.60 -4.91 -13.19
N GLU A 423 35.50 -4.21 -12.48
CA GLU A 423 36.33 -4.85 -11.45
C GLU A 423 35.48 -5.36 -10.28
N ARG A 424 34.55 -4.53 -9.78
CA ARG A 424 33.62 -4.91 -8.71
C ARG A 424 32.68 -6.01 -9.17
N PHE A 425 32.17 -5.91 -10.39
CA PHE A 425 31.36 -6.95 -11.02
C PHE A 425 32.07 -8.32 -11.00
N ASN A 426 33.32 -8.40 -11.49
CA ASN A 426 34.08 -9.66 -11.53
C ASN A 426 34.31 -10.24 -10.15
N ARG A 427 34.70 -9.39 -9.18
CA ARG A 427 34.88 -9.81 -7.78
C ARG A 427 33.59 -10.39 -7.19
N GLN A 428 32.44 -9.77 -7.47
CA GLN A 428 31.16 -10.24 -6.96
C GLN A 428 30.69 -11.54 -7.63
N VAL A 429 30.89 -11.67 -8.95
CA VAL A 429 30.63 -12.92 -9.69
C VAL A 429 31.42 -14.08 -9.10
N GLU A 430 32.71 -13.88 -8.82
CA GLU A 430 33.58 -14.90 -8.24
C GLU A 430 33.18 -15.24 -6.80
N LYS A 431 33.00 -14.22 -5.95
CA LYS A 431 32.61 -14.37 -4.54
C LYS A 431 31.34 -15.20 -4.38
N TYR A 432 30.30 -14.87 -5.14
CA TYR A 432 29.00 -15.53 -5.06
C TYR A 432 28.84 -16.71 -6.03
N LYS A 433 29.89 -17.03 -6.80
CA LYS A 433 29.90 -18.11 -7.81
C LYS A 433 28.71 -18.03 -8.75
N ILE A 434 28.45 -16.83 -9.28
CA ILE A 434 27.29 -16.56 -10.14
C ILE A 434 27.46 -17.29 -11.47
N GLU A 435 26.43 -18.04 -11.85
CA GLU A 435 26.36 -18.82 -13.09
C GLU A 435 25.26 -18.29 -14.04
N ALA A 436 24.31 -17.52 -13.51
CA ALA A 436 23.29 -16.84 -14.32
C ALA A 436 22.84 -15.51 -13.71
N PHE A 437 22.40 -14.60 -14.57
CA PHE A 437 21.71 -13.37 -14.20
C PHE A 437 20.29 -13.38 -14.75
N LEU A 438 19.30 -13.20 -13.87
CA LEU A 438 17.90 -12.96 -14.22
C LEU A 438 17.56 -11.48 -13.97
N LEU A 439 17.43 -10.70 -15.04
CA LEU A 439 17.33 -9.24 -14.96
C LEU A 439 16.01 -8.70 -15.50
N ASP A 440 15.49 -7.67 -14.83
CA ASP A 440 14.38 -6.82 -15.31
C ASP A 440 14.88 -5.89 -16.43
N ARG A 441 14.06 -5.72 -17.48
CA ARG A 441 14.40 -4.94 -18.68
C ARG A 441 14.34 -3.41 -18.53
N PHE A 442 13.56 -2.85 -17.61
CA PHE A 442 13.14 -1.45 -17.66
C PHE A 442 13.39 -0.66 -16.36
N ARG A 443 13.97 -1.28 -15.32
CA ARG A 443 14.05 -0.69 -13.97
C ARG A 443 15.46 -0.65 -13.39
N GLY A 444 16.36 0.14 -13.98
CA GLY A 444 17.63 0.53 -13.35
C GLY A 444 18.76 -0.50 -13.47
N ASN A 445 18.60 -1.53 -14.29
CA ASN A 445 19.64 -2.53 -14.56
C ASN A 445 20.54 -2.16 -15.74
N GLU A 446 20.34 -1.00 -16.39
CA GLU A 446 21.08 -0.62 -17.60
C GLU A 446 22.61 -0.71 -17.42
N PRO A 447 23.21 -0.24 -16.31
CA PRO A 447 24.65 -0.38 -16.11
C PRO A 447 25.10 -1.84 -16.11
N LEU A 448 24.39 -2.71 -15.39
CA LEU A 448 24.70 -4.14 -15.29
C LEU A 448 24.47 -4.88 -16.62
N ILE A 449 23.38 -4.57 -17.33
CA ILE A 449 23.09 -5.12 -18.65
C ILE A 449 24.22 -4.75 -19.63
N ASN A 450 24.66 -3.50 -19.63
CA ASN A 450 25.75 -3.04 -20.49
C ASN A 450 27.07 -3.76 -20.17
N THR A 451 27.38 -3.96 -18.88
CA THR A 451 28.52 -4.78 -18.46
C THR A 451 28.39 -6.21 -18.98
N LEU A 452 27.24 -6.88 -18.81
CA LEU A 452 27.04 -8.26 -19.26
C LEU A 452 27.13 -8.43 -20.77
N VAL A 453 26.57 -7.50 -21.54
CA VAL A 453 26.61 -7.52 -23.01
C VAL A 453 28.04 -7.36 -23.54
N SER A 454 28.87 -6.57 -22.87
CA SER A 454 30.27 -6.33 -23.27
C SER A 454 31.26 -7.34 -22.68
N HIS A 455 30.85 -8.16 -21.71
CA HIS A 455 31.75 -9.07 -21.01
C HIS A 455 32.00 -10.38 -21.79
N PRO A 456 33.26 -10.82 -21.96
CA PRO A 456 33.58 -11.95 -22.83
C PRO A 456 33.01 -13.29 -22.35
N HIS A 457 32.78 -13.45 -21.04
CA HIS A 457 32.32 -14.70 -20.41
C HIS A 457 30.81 -14.83 -20.22
N TRP A 458 30.02 -13.85 -20.66
CA TRP A 458 28.56 -13.87 -20.52
C TRP A 458 27.89 -13.86 -21.88
N GLN A 459 26.73 -14.51 -21.99
CA GLN A 459 25.90 -14.50 -23.20
C GLN A 459 24.43 -14.38 -22.84
N LEU A 460 23.67 -13.65 -23.67
CA LEU A 460 22.22 -13.57 -23.55
C LEU A 460 21.60 -14.89 -24.02
N ALA A 461 21.01 -15.63 -23.10
CA ALA A 461 20.39 -16.93 -23.37
C ALA A 461 18.87 -16.86 -23.53
N TYR A 462 18.23 -15.84 -22.93
CA TYR A 462 16.78 -15.65 -23.01
C TYR A 462 16.39 -14.18 -22.93
N LYS A 463 15.33 -13.82 -23.66
CA LYS A 463 14.70 -12.49 -23.60
C LYS A 463 13.21 -12.62 -23.87
N ASP A 464 12.40 -12.02 -23.00
CA ASP A 464 10.98 -11.79 -23.25
C ASP A 464 10.59 -10.34 -22.93
N GLU A 465 9.29 -10.07 -22.78
CA GLU A 465 8.77 -8.72 -22.53
C GLU A 465 9.24 -8.14 -21.19
N SER A 466 9.42 -8.96 -20.15
CA SER A 466 9.76 -8.48 -18.80
C SER A 466 11.21 -8.72 -18.41
N SER A 467 11.86 -9.74 -18.98
CA SER A 467 13.06 -10.33 -18.39
C SER A 467 14.15 -10.71 -19.40
N LEU A 468 15.39 -10.78 -18.89
CA LEU A 468 16.59 -11.25 -19.58
C LEU A 468 17.25 -12.35 -18.74
N ILE A 469 17.75 -13.40 -19.39
CA ILE A 469 18.68 -14.35 -18.76
C ILE A 469 20.03 -14.26 -19.46
N PHE A 470 21.07 -13.96 -18.68
CA PHE A 470 22.45 -14.14 -19.11
C PHE A 470 23.02 -15.40 -18.45
N LEU A 471 23.71 -16.22 -19.23
CA LEU A 471 24.42 -17.40 -18.75
C LEU A 471 25.93 -17.21 -18.93
N LYS A 472 26.68 -17.81 -18.02
CA LYS A 472 28.13 -17.92 -18.14
C LYS A 472 28.45 -18.86 -19.32
N LYS A 473 29.45 -18.51 -20.13
CA LYS A 473 29.88 -19.29 -21.30
C LYS A 473 30.63 -20.55 -20.91
#